data_AF-A0A7Y7DMT1-F1
#
_entry.id   AF-A0A7Y7DMT1-F1
#
_cell.length_a   1.000
_cell.length_b   1.000
_cell.length_c   1.000
_cell.angle_alpha   90.00
_cell.angle_beta   90.00
_cell.angle_gamma   90.00
#
_symmetry.space_group_name_H-M   'P 1'
#
loop_
_entity.id
_entity.type
_entity.pdbx_description
1 polymer ?
#
loop_
_entity_poly.entity_id
_entity_poly.type
_entity_poly.pdbx_seq_one_letter_code
_entity_poly.pdbx_strand_id
1 'polypeptide(L)'
;MQPHVPAPAQFVATVEKIDQSLDAVVDHGSDNDLFIASYLQGHFAVEARKLELDSTASLTQLADNMQRSLSQAFNNNELEEADQQAVLALWQKLLAANNEEA
;
A
#
# COMPACT_ATOMS: atom_id res chain seq x y z
N MET A 1 -17.51 18.12 -11.06
CA MET A 1 -17.68 16.72 -11.49
C MET A 1 -16.76 15.90 -10.62
N GLN A 2 -17.26 14.90 -9.89
CA GLN A 2 -16.36 13.95 -9.25
C GLN A 2 -15.67 13.16 -10.37
N PRO A 3 -14.34 13.02 -10.36
CA PRO A 3 -13.67 12.16 -11.32
C PRO A 3 -14.19 10.74 -11.09
N HIS A 4 -14.94 10.21 -12.06
CA HIS A 4 -15.28 8.79 -12.06
C HIS A 4 -14.00 8.01 -12.33
N VAL A 5 -13.42 7.44 -11.28
CA VAL A 5 -12.35 6.45 -11.41
C VAL A 5 -12.93 5.18 -12.05
N PRO A 6 -12.32 4.65 -13.13
CA PRO A 6 -12.77 3.43 -13.79
C PRO A 6 -12.79 2.19 -12.89
N ALA A 7 -11.96 2.17 -11.85
CA ALA A 7 -11.82 1.02 -10.97
C ALA A 7 -13.12 0.64 -10.23
N PRO A 8 -13.28 -0.64 -9.83
CA PRO A 8 -14.43 -1.08 -9.05
C PRO A 8 -14.56 -0.29 -7.73
N ALA A 9 -15.79 0.05 -7.34
CA ALA A 9 -16.04 0.80 -6.11
C ALA A 9 -15.49 0.10 -4.85
N GLN A 10 -15.53 -1.24 -4.82
CA GLN A 10 -14.93 -2.02 -3.73
C GLN A 10 -13.41 -1.85 -3.68
N PHE A 11 -12.74 -1.82 -4.83
CA PHE A 11 -11.30 -1.56 -4.89
C PHE A 11 -10.96 -0.17 -4.35
N VAL A 12 -11.70 0.86 -4.79
CA VAL A 12 -11.49 2.24 -4.31
C VAL A 12 -11.68 2.33 -2.79
N ALA A 13 -12.74 1.72 -2.25
CA ALA A 13 -12.97 1.67 -0.81
C ALA A 13 -11.85 0.95 -0.05
N THR A 14 -11.30 -0.13 -0.60
CA THR A 14 -10.14 -0.82 -0.01
C THR A 14 -8.89 0.06 -0.04
N VAL A 15 -8.64 0.80 -1.13
CA VAL A 15 -7.52 1.74 -1.22
C VAL A 15 -7.63 2.83 -0.15
N GLU A 16 -8.81 3.42 0.01
CA GLU A 16 -9.07 4.43 1.05
C GLU A 16 -8.85 3.87 2.47
N LYS A 17 -9.28 2.63 2.76
CA LYS A 17 -9.04 1.98 4.06
C LYS A 17 -7.55 1.78 4.35
N ILE A 18 -6.77 1.38 3.34
CA ILE A 18 -5.32 1.18 3.50
C ILE A 18 -4.62 2.53 3.71
N ASP A 19 -4.97 3.56 2.94
CA ASP A 19 -4.40 4.91 3.07
C ASP A 19 -4.65 5.47 4.47
N GLN A 20 -5.88 5.37 4.98
CA GLN A 20 -6.23 5.77 6.36
C GLN A 20 -5.45 4.98 7.42
N SER A 21 -5.19 3.70 7.17
CA SER A 21 -4.42 2.86 8.11
C SER A 21 -2.94 3.25 8.15
N LEU A 22 -2.39 3.72 7.03
CA LEU A 22 -1.02 4.23 6.94
C LEU A 22 -0.92 5.62 7.61
N ASP A 23 -1.87 6.52 7.32
CA ASP A 23 -1.94 7.85 7.93
C ASP A 23 -2.09 7.77 9.45
N ALA A 24 -2.84 6.79 9.98
CA ALA A 24 -3.03 6.61 11.42
C ALA A 24 -1.73 6.23 12.17
N VAL A 25 -0.67 5.80 11.48
CA VAL A 25 0.64 5.57 12.11
C VAL A 25 1.24 6.90 12.60
N VAL A 26 0.87 8.03 12.00
CA VAL A 26 1.36 9.37 12.38
C VAL A 26 1.01 9.74 13.82
N ASP A 27 -0.15 9.31 14.31
CA ASP A 27 -0.65 9.74 15.62
C ASP A 27 0.04 9.01 16.79
N HIS A 28 0.54 7.80 16.57
CA HIS A 28 0.97 6.88 17.64
C HIS A 28 2.28 6.13 17.38
N GLY A 29 2.86 6.25 16.19
CA GLY A 29 4.08 5.55 15.81
C GLY A 29 5.34 6.14 16.43
N SER A 30 6.33 5.29 16.67
CA SER A 30 7.71 5.75 16.89
C SER A 30 8.29 6.36 15.61
N ASP A 31 9.40 7.11 15.70
CA ASP A 31 10.09 7.65 14.51
C ASP A 31 10.39 6.57 13.46
N ASN A 32 10.72 5.36 13.92
CA ASN A 32 10.93 4.21 13.05
C ASN A 32 9.62 3.76 12.36
N ASP A 33 8.52 3.66 13.11
CA ASP A 33 7.23 3.30 12.54
C ASP A 33 6.76 4.33 11.51
N LEU A 34 6.99 5.62 11.78
CA LEU A 34 6.70 6.72 10.85
C LEU A 34 7.51 6.58 9.56
N PHE A 35 8.80 6.26 9.66
CA PHE A 35 9.66 6.01 8.50
C PHE A 35 9.14 4.85 7.64
N ILE A 36 8.86 3.70 8.27
CA ILE A 36 8.37 2.50 7.60
C ILE A 36 7.01 2.76 6.93
N ALA A 37 6.08 3.41 7.63
CA ALA A 37 4.77 3.75 7.09
C ALA A 37 4.87 4.74 5.93
N SER A 38 5.68 5.79 6.06
CA SER A 38 5.87 6.80 5.00
C SER A 38 6.49 6.19 3.74
N TYR A 39 7.49 5.31 3.92
CA TYR A 39 8.11 4.60 2.81
C TYR A 39 7.09 3.73 2.06
N LEU A 40 6.31 2.93 2.81
CA LEU A 40 5.29 2.07 2.24
C LEU A 40 4.18 2.88 1.55
N GLN A 41 3.75 3.99 2.15
CA GLN A 41 2.74 4.90 1.60
C GLN A 41 3.18 5.49 0.25
N GLY A 42 4.47 5.82 0.10
CA GLY A 42 5.02 6.30 -1.17
C GLY A 42 4.83 5.30 -2.32
N HIS A 43 5.21 4.04 -2.09
CA HIS A 43 5.00 2.96 -3.07
C HIS A 43 3.50 2.69 -3.32
N PHE A 44 2.72 2.62 -2.25
CA PHE A 44 1.29 2.38 -2.30
C PHE A 44 0.55 3.43 -3.13
N ALA A 45 0.81 4.71 -2.88
CA ALA A 45 0.17 5.81 -3.61
C ALA A 45 0.43 5.76 -5.12
N VAL A 46 1.62 5.32 -5.53
CA VAL A 46 1.96 5.15 -6.95
C VAL A 46 1.21 3.98 -7.57
N GLU A 47 1.22 2.81 -6.93
CA GLU A 47 0.58 1.61 -7.50
C GLU A 47 -0.95 1.67 -7.43
N ALA A 48 -1.53 2.22 -6.36
CA ALA A 48 -2.96 2.43 -6.22
C ALA A 48 -3.50 3.36 -7.31
N ARG A 49 -2.84 4.50 -7.56
CA ARG A 49 -3.25 5.46 -8.60
C ARG A 49 -3.23 4.85 -10.01
N LYS A 50 -2.28 3.94 -10.30
CA LYS A 50 -2.27 3.22 -11.58
C LYS A 50 -3.51 2.34 -11.73
N LEU A 51 -3.90 1.64 -10.66
CA LEU A 51 -5.03 0.73 -10.64
C LEU A 51 -6.39 1.46 -10.55
N GLU A 52 -6.46 2.65 -9.97
CA GLU A 52 -7.67 3.48 -10.00
C GLU A 52 -8.15 3.79 -11.43
N LEU A 53 -7.23 3.79 -12.40
CA LEU A 53 -7.50 3.98 -13.83
C LEU A 53 -7.83 2.68 -14.58
N ASP A 54 -7.80 1.53 -13.91
CA ASP A 54 -8.04 0.20 -14.46
C ASP A 54 -9.41 -0.33 -13.99
N SER A 55 -10.33 -0.56 -14.93
CA SER A 55 -11.67 -1.08 -14.62
C SER A 55 -11.70 -2.52 -14.14
N THR A 56 -10.58 -3.23 -14.24
CA THR A 56 -10.39 -4.60 -13.73
C THR A 56 -9.65 -4.66 -12.40
N ALA A 57 -9.32 -3.50 -11.82
CA ALA A 57 -8.52 -3.41 -10.60
C ALA A 57 -9.06 -4.26 -9.45
N SER A 58 -8.14 -4.91 -8.76
CA SER A 58 -8.40 -5.82 -7.65
C SER A 58 -7.30 -5.71 -6.60
N LEU A 59 -7.63 -6.12 -5.37
CA LEU A 59 -6.66 -6.18 -4.28
C LEU A 59 -5.49 -7.11 -4.61
N THR A 60 -5.74 -8.20 -5.34
CA THR A 60 -4.69 -9.11 -5.82
C THR A 60 -3.71 -8.42 -6.76
N GLN A 61 -4.20 -7.66 -7.75
CA GLN A 61 -3.31 -6.90 -8.64
C GLN A 61 -2.51 -5.83 -7.88
N LEU A 62 -3.12 -5.18 -6.88
CA LEU A 62 -2.40 -4.23 -6.03
C LEU A 62 -1.31 -4.92 -5.22
N ALA A 63 -1.58 -6.09 -4.65
CA ALA A 63 -0.58 -6.90 -3.95
C ALA A 63 0.60 -7.29 -4.86
N ASP A 64 0.33 -7.74 -6.08
CA ASP A 64 1.37 -8.09 -7.06
C ASP A 64 2.18 -6.86 -7.51
N ASN A 65 1.53 -5.71 -7.69
CA ASN A 65 2.21 -4.46 -8.04
C ASN A 65 3.10 -3.98 -6.90
N MET A 66 2.60 -4.00 -5.66
CA MET A 66 3.36 -3.65 -4.47
C MET A 66 4.56 -4.56 -4.25
N GLN A 67 4.38 -5.88 -4.39
CA GLN A 67 5.48 -6.83 -4.28
C GLN A 67 6.61 -6.53 -5.28
N ARG A 68 6.25 -6.22 -6.54
CA ARG A 68 7.24 -5.85 -7.57
C ARG A 68 7.90 -4.50 -7.27
N SER A 69 7.12 -3.49 -6.89
CA SER A 69 7.60 -2.14 -6.57
C SER A 69 8.60 -2.16 -5.41
N LEU A 70 8.27 -2.84 -4.32
CA LEU A 70 9.14 -3.00 -3.15
C LEU A 70 10.38 -3.83 -3.48
N SER A 71 10.23 -4.96 -4.18
CA SER A 71 11.37 -5.81 -4.54
C SER A 71 12.39 -5.06 -5.41
N GLN A 72 11.94 -4.20 -6.32
CA GLN A 72 12.83 -3.37 -7.13
C GLN A 72 13.60 -2.36 -6.27
N ALA A 73 12.93 -1.67 -5.36
CA ALA A 73 13.56 -0.71 -4.47
C ALA A 73 14.57 -1.36 -3.51
N PHE A 74 14.24 -2.55 -2.98
CA PHE A 74 15.15 -3.30 -2.11
C PHE A 74 16.40 -3.76 -2.86
N ASN A 75 16.26 -4.24 -4.11
CA ASN A 75 17.39 -4.60 -4.96
C ASN A 75 18.29 -3.40 -5.30
N ASN A 76 17.73 -2.18 -5.27
CA ASN A 76 18.48 -0.95 -5.45
C ASN A 76 19.19 -0.47 -4.17
N ASN A 77 19.10 -1.22 -3.06
CA ASN A 77 19.65 -0.89 -1.75
C ASN A 77 19.08 0.42 -1.18
N GLU A 78 17.80 0.69 -1.40
CA GLU A 78 17.12 1.88 -0.85
C GLU A 78 16.87 1.78 0.67
N LEU A 79 16.87 0.57 1.22
CA LEU A 79 16.66 0.28 2.65
C LEU A 79 17.62 -0.79 3.16
N GLU A 80 17.96 -0.70 4.45
CA GLU A 80 18.66 -1.76 5.19
C GLU A 80 17.75 -2.97 5.42
N GLU A 81 18.33 -4.16 5.65
CA GLU A 81 17.59 -5.43 5.74
C GLU A 81 16.48 -5.41 6.82
N ALA A 82 16.74 -4.78 7.96
CA ALA A 82 15.76 -4.66 9.04
C ALA A 82 14.53 -3.85 8.62
N ASP A 83 14.74 -2.76 7.89
CA ASP A 83 13.65 -1.89 7.41
C ASP A 83 12.87 -2.56 6.28
N GLN A 84 13.54 -3.32 5.41
CA GLN A 84 12.86 -4.14 4.39
C GLN A 84 11.89 -5.14 5.04
N GLN A 85 12.33 -5.83 6.10
CA GLN A 85 11.48 -6.76 6.84
C GLN A 85 10.29 -6.05 7.49
N ALA A 86 10.50 -4.88 8.08
CA ALA A 86 9.45 -4.09 8.70
C ALA A 86 8.41 -3.58 7.69
N VAL A 87 8.85 -3.09 6.51
CA VAL A 87 7.96 -2.67 5.41
C VAL A 87 7.11 -3.86 4.93
N LEU A 88 7.70 -5.03 4.72
CA LEU A 88 6.96 -6.22 4.30
C LEU A 88 5.97 -6.70 5.36
N ALA A 89 6.34 -6.65 6.64
CA ALA A 89 5.46 -7.03 7.73
C ALA A 89 4.25 -6.08 7.84
N LEU A 90 4.47 -4.77 7.72
CA LEU A 90 3.38 -3.79 7.69
C LEU A 90 2.46 -4.01 6.49
N TRP A 91 3.02 -4.26 5.30
CA TRP A 91 2.23 -4.54 4.11
C TRP A 91 1.36 -5.80 4.25
N GLN A 92 1.93 -6.89 4.77
CA GLN A 92 1.18 -8.13 5.02
C GLN A 92 0.03 -7.93 6.03
N LYS A 93 0.25 -7.13 7.08
CA LYS A 93 -0.79 -6.77 8.04
C LYS A 93 -1.95 -6.02 7.37
N LEU A 94 -1.64 -5.06 6.51
CA LEU A 94 -2.64 -4.29 5.76
C LEU A 94 -3.42 -5.17 4.80
N LEU A 95 -2.76 -6.09 4.08
CA LEU A 95 -3.44 -7.05 3.21
C LEU A 95 -4.36 -7.99 3.99
N ALA A 96 -3.89 -8.55 5.10
CA ALA A 96 -4.70 -9.45 5.93
C ALA A 96 -5.97 -8.76 6.44
N ALA A 97 -5.85 -7.51 6.91
CA ALA A 97 -7.00 -6.72 7.38
C ALA A 97 -8.04 -6.39 6.29
N ASN A 98 -7.67 -6.49 5.02
CA ASN A 98 -8.54 -6.13 3.88
C ASN A 98 -8.91 -7.33 2.98
N ASN A 99 -8.39 -8.54 3.26
CA ASN A 99 -8.71 -9.77 2.53
C ASN A 99 -9.94 -10.51 3.12
N GLU A 100 -10.42 -10.15 4.33
CA GLU A 100 -11.51 -10.86 5.02
C GLU A 100 -12.94 -10.42 4.61
N GLU A 101 -13.10 -9.51 3.65
CA GLU A 101 -14.41 -9.01 3.17
C GLU A 101 -14.89 -9.65 1.85
N ALA A 102 -14.37 -10.82 1.46
CA ALA A 102 -14.77 -11.56 0.25
C ALA A 102 -15.87 -12.61 0.51
#